data_AF-A0A8K0CJZ2-F1
#
_entry.id   AF-A0A8K0CJZ2-F1
#
_cell.length_a   1.000
_cell.length_b   1.000
_cell.length_c   1.000
_cell.angle_alpha   90.00
_cell.angle_beta   90.00
_cell.angle_gamma   90.00
#
_symmetry.space_group_name_H-M   'P 1'
#
loop_
_entity.id
_entity.type
_entity.pdbx_description
1 polymer ?
#
loop_
_entity_poly.entity_id
_entity_poly.type
_entity_poly.pdbx_seq_one_letter_code
_entity_poly.pdbx_strand_id
1 'polypeptide(L)'
;MKRTSGLLEKFLDSSSASTSSKSSFCSDKENVAAELALTYHTVKHNLSYNSTIKLNKIIYVNSSTATGIRLAKTKMEALITEVLGPYAIQNVIDDINTKNLFYCLQTDAFNKKNIKLFALVIQYFMAKNGIQNKLLDFYENSNESADGMFEAIQKQLSKAVKCLEGNCITILDVYGIMVNIRDGLAQRKQDLFYGYETGKKTKLLSSPELTREIHTNFLLFIDKALEYLNKWFDFNDTNWLFPLGNINLKSNVEFDNIVNIIENLNLQKLNINMDDLYGEIALLNKPYDQIYSSEGFAELFTAQKWQQVFNKTDYNFSNLYKVISFLLSIPVTSAFTEIVFSVMNSKWRDETNKASLNRKK
;
A
#
# COMPACT_ATOMS: atom_id res chain seq x y z
N MET A 1 -24.55 11.38 9.95
CA MET A 1 -25.43 12.54 9.69
C MET A 1 -24.69 13.84 10.04
N LYS A 2 -24.14 14.52 9.02
CA LYS A 2 -24.03 15.99 8.86
C LYS A 2 -23.56 16.20 7.42
N ARG A 3 -24.40 16.79 6.58
CA ARG A 3 -24.10 17.11 5.17
C ARG A 3 -22.90 18.07 5.13
N THR A 4 -21.79 17.62 4.56
CA THR A 4 -20.54 18.40 4.37
C THR A 4 -20.54 19.25 3.10
N SER A 5 -21.62 19.26 2.33
CA SER A 5 -21.71 19.92 1.02
C SER A 5 -21.68 21.46 1.04
N GLY A 6 -21.42 22.12 2.18
CA GLY A 6 -21.41 23.59 2.28
C GLY A 6 -20.16 24.19 2.96
N LEU A 7 -19.15 23.37 3.31
CA LEU A 7 -17.95 23.86 4.02
C LEU A 7 -16.95 24.54 3.06
N LEU A 8 -16.82 24.03 1.83
CA LEU A 8 -16.04 24.66 0.77
C LEU A 8 -16.68 25.99 0.32
N GLU A 9 -18.01 26.04 0.20
CA GLU A 9 -18.74 27.28 -0.13
C GLU A 9 -18.62 28.32 0.99
N LYS A 10 -18.69 27.92 2.27
CA LYS A 10 -18.46 28.85 3.39
C LYS A 10 -17.04 29.43 3.47
N PHE A 11 -16.03 28.70 2.98
CA PHE A 11 -14.65 29.22 2.91
C PHE A 11 -14.42 30.11 1.67
N LEU A 12 -15.26 29.99 0.64
CA LEU A 12 -15.15 30.75 -0.61
C LEU A 12 -16.10 31.96 -0.68
N ASP A 13 -17.21 31.95 0.06
CA ASP A 13 -18.18 33.03 0.13
C ASP A 13 -17.96 33.88 1.40
N SER A 14 -17.07 34.85 1.28
CA SER A 14 -17.10 36.02 2.16
C SER A 14 -18.21 36.97 1.68
N SER A 15 -19.46 36.72 2.06
CA SER A 15 -20.52 37.71 1.92
C SER A 15 -20.38 38.78 3.00
N SER A 16 -19.39 39.66 2.85
CA SER A 16 -19.48 41.03 3.38
C SER A 16 -19.64 41.96 2.20
N ALA A 17 -20.82 42.58 2.12
CA ALA A 17 -21.14 43.60 1.12
C ALA A 17 -20.07 44.69 1.16
N SER A 18 -19.15 44.66 0.19
CA SER A 18 -18.23 45.74 -0.08
C SER A 18 -17.91 45.73 -1.57
N THR A 19 -18.15 46.87 -2.19
CA THR A 19 -17.86 47.20 -3.58
C THR A 19 -16.34 47.17 -3.83
N SER A 20 -15.74 45.98 -3.84
CA SER A 20 -14.37 45.78 -4.31
C SER A 20 -14.39 45.11 -5.68
N SER A 21 -13.55 45.63 -6.58
CA SER A 21 -13.45 45.26 -7.98
C SER A 21 -13.27 43.75 -8.16
N LYS A 22 -13.88 43.16 -9.21
CA LYS A 22 -13.75 41.73 -9.58
C LYS A 22 -12.30 41.19 -9.58
N SER A 23 -11.30 42.05 -9.69
CA SER A 23 -9.87 41.71 -9.60
C SER A 23 -9.41 41.28 -8.20
N SER A 24 -9.91 41.88 -7.10
CA SER A 24 -9.50 41.50 -5.74
C SER A 24 -10.11 40.17 -5.28
N PHE A 25 -11.37 39.93 -5.67
CA PHE A 25 -12.06 38.69 -5.36
C PHE A 25 -11.42 37.46 -6.06
N CYS A 26 -10.87 37.64 -7.27
CA CYS A 26 -10.16 36.56 -7.97
C CYS A 26 -8.80 36.27 -7.32
N SER A 27 -8.04 37.31 -6.95
CA SER A 27 -6.75 37.13 -6.28
C SER A 27 -6.87 36.45 -4.92
N ASP A 28 -7.98 36.64 -4.22
CA ASP A 28 -8.23 36.00 -2.92
C ASP A 28 -8.49 34.49 -3.06
N LYS A 29 -9.23 34.07 -4.10
CA LYS A 29 -9.42 32.63 -4.38
C LYS A 29 -8.12 31.94 -4.80
N GLU A 30 -7.29 32.61 -5.59
CA GLU A 30 -5.96 32.10 -5.97
C GLU A 30 -5.04 31.92 -4.76
N ASN A 31 -5.03 32.89 -3.84
CA ASN A 31 -4.26 32.81 -2.61
C ASN A 31 -4.73 31.66 -1.70
N VAL A 32 -6.06 31.47 -1.56
CA VAL A 32 -6.63 30.36 -0.78
C VAL A 32 -6.28 29.00 -1.40
N ALA A 33 -6.35 28.88 -2.73
CA ALA A 33 -5.95 27.65 -3.42
C ALA A 33 -4.45 27.36 -3.25
N ALA A 34 -3.60 28.39 -3.35
CA ALA A 34 -2.16 28.26 -3.16
C ALA A 34 -1.81 27.86 -1.71
N GLU A 35 -2.51 28.40 -0.72
CA GLU A 35 -2.36 28.02 0.68
C GLU A 35 -2.76 26.57 0.94
N LEU A 36 -3.88 26.12 0.37
CA LEU A 36 -4.34 24.74 0.48
C LEU A 36 -3.34 23.77 -0.19
N ALA A 37 -2.85 24.11 -1.39
CA ALA A 37 -1.84 23.33 -2.10
C ALA A 37 -0.51 23.25 -1.33
N LEU A 38 -0.04 24.37 -0.77
CA LEU A 38 1.17 24.41 0.04
C LEU A 38 1.01 23.55 1.31
N THR A 39 -0.16 23.62 1.95
CA THR A 39 -0.50 22.78 3.10
C THR A 39 -0.48 21.30 2.74
N TYR A 40 -1.10 20.91 1.62
CA TYR A 40 -1.10 19.54 1.12
C TYR A 40 0.33 19.02 0.87
N HIS A 41 1.17 19.78 0.16
CA HIS A 41 2.55 19.38 -0.11
C HIS A 41 3.41 19.31 1.16
N THR A 42 3.16 20.20 2.12
CA THR A 42 3.85 20.15 3.43
C THR A 42 3.57 18.83 4.15
N VAL A 43 2.32 18.35 4.13
CA VAL A 43 1.95 17.05 4.71
C VAL A 43 2.48 15.89 3.88
N LYS A 44 2.23 15.89 2.56
CA LYS A 44 2.61 14.82 1.64
C LYS A 44 4.10 14.50 1.67
N HIS A 45 4.94 15.52 1.77
CA HIS A 45 6.40 15.38 1.80
C HIS A 45 6.97 15.34 3.23
N ASN A 46 6.11 15.14 4.24
CA ASN A 46 6.49 15.04 5.65
C ASN A 46 7.30 16.26 6.17
N LEU A 47 7.10 17.45 5.58
CA LEU A 47 7.82 18.67 5.96
C LEU A 47 7.32 19.22 7.31
N SER A 48 8.12 20.11 7.90
CA SER A 48 7.73 20.79 9.14
C SER A 48 6.83 21.98 8.86
N TYR A 49 5.76 22.10 9.65
CA TYR A 49 4.88 23.27 9.66
C TYR A 49 5.62 24.58 9.98
N ASN A 50 6.80 24.50 10.60
CA ASN A 50 7.61 25.67 10.93
C ASN A 50 8.54 26.10 9.79
N SER A 51 8.81 25.22 8.82
CA SER A 51 9.91 25.39 7.85
C SER A 51 9.54 26.17 6.59
N THR A 52 8.28 26.16 6.16
CA THR A 52 7.97 26.43 4.74
C THR A 52 7.50 27.87 4.42
N ILE A 53 6.88 28.58 5.37
CA ILE A 53 6.05 29.74 4.98
C ILE A 53 6.82 31.06 4.90
N LYS A 54 7.76 31.30 5.82
CA LYS A 54 8.51 32.58 5.84
C LYS A 54 9.50 32.69 4.69
N LEU A 55 10.03 31.56 4.22
CA LEU A 55 11.04 31.50 3.16
C LEU A 55 10.43 31.83 1.78
N ASN A 56 9.22 31.35 1.49
CA ASN A 56 8.58 31.53 0.18
C ASN A 56 8.36 33.01 -0.18
N LYS A 57 8.06 33.86 0.80
CA LYS A 57 7.91 35.32 0.57
C LYS A 57 9.21 36.01 0.20
N ILE A 58 10.32 35.48 0.69
CA ILE A 58 11.66 36.03 0.46
C ILE A 58 12.19 35.54 -0.90
N ILE A 59 12.00 34.26 -1.21
CA ILE A 59 12.47 33.65 -2.46
C ILE A 59 11.66 34.17 -3.66
N TYR A 60 10.33 34.30 -3.51
CA TYR A 60 9.43 34.66 -4.60
C TYR A 60 8.90 36.09 -4.45
N VAL A 61 9.79 37.05 -4.21
CA VAL A 61 9.44 38.47 -3.97
C VAL A 61 8.63 39.09 -5.12
N ASN A 62 8.84 38.62 -6.35
CA ASN A 62 8.15 39.12 -7.55
C ASN A 62 6.78 38.47 -7.80
N SER A 63 6.38 37.47 -6.99
CA SER A 63 5.08 36.81 -7.13
C SER A 63 4.06 37.45 -6.19
N SER A 64 2.99 38.02 -6.76
CA SER A 64 1.85 38.56 -6.02
C SER A 64 1.16 37.48 -5.18
N THR A 65 1.04 36.26 -5.70
CA THR A 65 0.48 35.11 -4.98
C THR A 65 1.36 34.70 -3.81
N ALA A 66 2.68 34.52 -4.02
CA ALA A 66 3.58 34.07 -2.95
C ALA A 66 3.70 35.09 -1.81
N THR A 67 3.72 36.38 -2.14
CA THR A 67 3.74 37.46 -1.15
C THR A 67 2.38 37.62 -0.44
N GLY A 68 1.28 37.36 -1.17
CA GLY A 68 -0.10 37.38 -0.70
C GLY A 68 -0.51 36.24 0.25
N ILE A 69 0.18 35.09 0.19
CA ILE A 69 -0.08 33.94 1.09
C ILE A 69 0.04 34.37 2.57
N ARG A 70 -1.00 34.12 3.36
CA ARG A 70 -1.05 34.35 4.82
C ARG A 70 -1.24 33.02 5.54
N LEU A 71 -0.32 32.11 5.27
CA LEU A 71 -0.28 30.80 5.91
C LEU A 71 0.53 30.88 7.20
N ALA A 72 0.12 30.14 8.23
CA ALA A 72 0.84 30.00 9.49
C ALA A 72 0.51 28.63 10.08
N LYS A 73 1.22 28.20 11.12
CA LYS A 73 1.01 26.89 11.76
C LYS A 73 -0.47 26.62 12.07
N THR A 74 -1.14 27.55 12.76
CA THR A 74 -2.55 27.40 13.16
C THR A 74 -3.48 27.28 11.94
N LYS A 75 -3.21 28.04 10.87
CA LYS A 75 -4.03 27.99 9.65
C LYS A 75 -3.80 26.69 8.89
N MET A 76 -2.56 26.20 8.81
CA MET A 76 -2.27 24.88 8.23
C MET A 76 -2.91 23.76 9.04
N GLU A 77 -2.85 23.83 10.37
CA GLU A 77 -3.50 22.86 11.25
C GLU A 77 -5.01 22.79 10.98
N ALA A 78 -5.69 23.94 10.92
CA ALA A 78 -7.11 24.00 10.57
C ALA A 78 -7.41 23.48 9.15
N LEU A 79 -6.61 23.87 8.14
CA LEU A 79 -6.77 23.34 6.78
C LEU A 79 -6.60 21.82 6.72
N ILE A 80 -5.73 21.25 7.56
CA ILE A 80 -5.52 19.80 7.61
C ILE A 80 -6.67 19.12 8.34
N THR A 81 -7.05 19.58 9.53
CA THR A 81 -8.03 18.91 10.38
C THR A 81 -9.47 19.13 9.94
N GLU A 82 -9.77 20.27 9.31
CA GLU A 82 -11.14 20.67 8.96
C GLU A 82 -11.44 20.54 7.45
N VAL A 83 -10.42 20.49 6.59
CA VAL A 83 -10.60 20.42 5.14
C VAL A 83 -9.97 19.15 4.55
N LEU A 84 -8.63 19.03 4.56
CA LEU A 84 -7.93 17.95 3.87
C LEU A 84 -8.21 16.57 4.47
N GLY A 85 -8.22 16.45 5.80
CA GLY A 85 -8.52 15.20 6.51
C GLY A 85 -9.94 14.70 6.23
N PRO A 86 -10.99 15.50 6.49
CA PRO A 86 -12.37 15.12 6.18
C PRO A 86 -12.59 14.81 4.70
N TYR A 87 -11.99 15.60 3.79
CA TYR A 87 -12.06 15.34 2.36
C TYR A 87 -11.40 14.01 1.97
N ALA A 88 -10.24 13.68 2.55
CA ALA A 88 -9.57 12.40 2.31
C ALA A 88 -10.43 11.21 2.74
N ILE A 89 -11.10 11.29 3.89
CA ILE A 89 -12.03 10.25 4.37
C ILE A 89 -13.27 10.17 3.47
N GLN A 90 -13.82 11.31 3.06
CA GLN A 90 -14.99 11.33 2.17
C GLN A 90 -14.69 10.68 0.82
N ASN A 91 -13.51 10.92 0.23
CA ASN A 91 -13.11 10.25 -1.01
C ASN A 91 -13.09 8.73 -0.85
N VAL A 92 -12.63 8.22 0.30
CA VAL A 92 -12.62 6.78 0.57
C VAL A 92 -14.05 6.24 0.72
N ILE A 93 -14.93 6.98 1.38
CA ILE A 93 -16.36 6.63 1.49
C ILE A 93 -17.03 6.59 0.11
N ASP A 94 -16.74 7.59 -0.74
CA ASP A 94 -17.28 7.68 -2.09
C ASP A 94 -16.78 6.51 -2.96
N ASP A 95 -15.50 6.17 -2.85
CA ASP A 95 -14.93 4.99 -3.51
C ASP A 95 -15.64 3.71 -3.05
N ILE A 96 -15.78 3.49 -1.73
CA ILE A 96 -16.40 2.28 -1.15
C ILE A 96 -17.87 2.13 -1.53
N ASN A 97 -18.59 3.23 -1.69
CA ASN A 97 -19.99 3.21 -2.12
C ASN A 97 -20.15 2.88 -3.62
N THR A 98 -19.06 2.74 -4.37
CA THR A 98 -19.10 2.26 -5.75
C THR A 98 -19.63 0.83 -5.79
N LYS A 99 -20.56 0.55 -6.71
CA LYS A 99 -21.13 -0.79 -6.86
C LYS A 99 -20.03 -1.81 -7.15
N ASN A 100 -20.13 -2.97 -6.49
CA ASN A 100 -19.21 -4.10 -6.64
C ASN A 100 -17.74 -3.78 -6.29
N LEU A 101 -17.48 -2.80 -5.41
CA LEU A 101 -16.15 -2.63 -4.83
C LEU A 101 -15.96 -3.62 -3.67
N PHE A 102 -14.87 -4.38 -3.72
CA PHE A 102 -14.41 -5.19 -2.61
C PHE A 102 -13.30 -4.47 -1.86
N TYR A 103 -13.31 -4.62 -0.53
CA TYR A 103 -12.32 -4.02 0.34
C TYR A 103 -12.01 -4.91 1.53
N CYS A 104 -10.81 -4.78 2.06
CA CYS A 104 -10.37 -5.42 3.29
C CYS A 104 -10.00 -4.35 4.32
N LEU A 105 -10.41 -4.57 5.57
CA LEU A 105 -9.98 -3.75 6.70
C LEU A 105 -8.80 -4.43 7.39
N GLN A 106 -7.73 -3.66 7.60
CA GLN A 106 -6.56 -4.07 8.33
C GLN A 106 -6.44 -3.26 9.60
N THR A 107 -5.99 -3.91 10.67
CA THR A 107 -5.60 -3.24 11.90
C THR A 107 -4.37 -3.90 12.47
N ASP A 108 -3.56 -3.08 13.13
CA ASP A 108 -2.32 -3.51 13.76
C ASP A 108 -2.04 -2.58 14.95
N ALA A 109 -1.19 -3.01 15.88
CA ALA A 109 -0.90 -2.31 17.12
C ALA A 109 0.41 -1.52 17.04
N PHE A 110 0.34 -0.25 17.43
CA PHE A 110 1.49 0.61 17.68
C PHE A 110 1.62 0.89 19.17
N ASN A 111 2.70 0.37 19.76
CA ASN A 111 2.97 0.52 21.19
C ASN A 111 3.97 1.65 21.43
N LYS A 112 3.61 2.63 22.27
CA LYS A 112 4.53 3.66 22.75
C LYS A 112 4.28 3.98 24.22
N LYS A 113 5.19 3.50 25.09
CA LYS A 113 5.03 3.54 26.56
C LYS A 113 3.71 2.86 26.95
N ASN A 114 2.82 3.58 27.63
CA ASN A 114 1.52 3.06 28.08
C ASN A 114 0.38 3.32 27.08
N ILE A 115 0.67 3.97 25.93
CA ILE A 115 -0.33 4.26 24.90
C ILE A 115 -0.20 3.21 23.80
N LYS A 116 -1.32 2.56 23.48
CA LYS A 116 -1.43 1.59 22.39
C LYS A 116 -2.39 2.10 21.36
N LEU A 117 -1.90 2.42 20.17
CA LEU A 117 -2.72 2.94 19.07
C LEU A 117 -2.89 1.87 18.01
N PHE A 118 -4.11 1.64 17.57
CA PHE A 118 -4.43 0.72 16.50
C PHE A 118 -4.75 1.53 15.25
N ALA A 119 -3.99 1.34 14.18
CA ALA A 119 -4.37 1.90 12.88
C ALA A 119 -5.56 1.12 12.33
N LEU A 120 -6.54 1.83 11.77
CA LEU A 120 -7.58 1.24 10.94
C LEU A 120 -7.27 1.61 9.49
N VAL A 121 -6.86 0.64 8.71
CA VAL A 121 -6.48 0.78 7.30
C VAL A 121 -7.48 0.03 6.44
N ILE A 122 -7.74 0.54 5.23
CA ILE A 122 -8.53 -0.14 4.22
C ILE A 122 -7.70 -0.33 2.94
N GLN A 123 -7.80 -1.53 2.35
CA GLN A 123 -7.28 -1.86 1.04
C GLN A 123 -8.42 -2.19 0.08
N TYR A 124 -8.39 -1.63 -1.13
CA TYR A 124 -9.32 -1.95 -2.22
C TYR A 124 -8.66 -1.78 -3.59
N PHE A 125 -9.25 -2.33 -4.65
CA PHE A 125 -8.75 -2.18 -6.02
C PHE A 125 -9.76 -1.42 -6.89
N MET A 126 -9.26 -0.47 -7.68
CA MET A 126 -10.04 0.20 -8.73
C MET A 126 -9.30 0.12 -10.06
N ALA A 127 -10.01 -0.21 -11.15
CA ALA A 127 -9.41 -0.22 -12.49
C ALA A 127 -8.66 1.09 -12.80
N LYS A 128 -9.24 2.26 -12.50
CA LYS A 128 -8.61 3.55 -12.78
C LYS A 128 -7.33 3.80 -11.97
N ASN A 129 -7.32 3.45 -10.69
CA ASN A 129 -6.31 3.91 -9.73
C ASN A 129 -5.37 2.79 -9.24
N GLY A 130 -5.63 1.52 -9.59
CA GLY A 130 -4.92 0.36 -9.06
C GLY A 130 -5.30 0.04 -7.62
N ILE A 131 -4.40 -0.63 -6.90
CA ILE A 131 -4.55 -0.91 -5.45
C ILE A 131 -4.48 0.40 -4.68
N GLN A 132 -5.46 0.62 -3.81
CA GLN A 132 -5.57 1.76 -2.92
C GLN A 132 -5.44 1.29 -1.48
N ASN A 133 -4.43 1.81 -0.77
CA ASN A 133 -4.26 1.66 0.67
C ASN A 133 -4.52 3.01 1.35
N LYS A 134 -5.48 3.05 2.27
CA LYS A 134 -5.92 4.29 2.92
C LYS A 134 -6.03 4.09 4.43
N LEU A 135 -5.58 5.08 5.18
CA LEU A 135 -5.77 5.14 6.63
C LEU A 135 -7.14 5.79 6.91
N LEU A 136 -7.98 5.11 7.69
CA LEU A 136 -9.29 5.59 8.10
C LEU A 136 -9.25 6.29 9.46
N ASP A 137 -8.66 5.65 10.48
CA ASP A 137 -8.63 6.19 11.83
C ASP A 137 -7.55 5.54 12.71
N PHE A 138 -7.38 6.05 13.94
CA PHE A 138 -6.68 5.40 15.04
C PHE A 138 -7.53 5.32 16.29
N TYR A 139 -7.65 4.11 16.86
CA TYR A 139 -8.28 3.91 18.17
C TYR A 139 -7.26 3.42 19.21
N GLU A 140 -7.55 3.66 20.49
CA GLU A 140 -6.70 3.21 21.61
C GLU A 140 -7.35 2.00 22.30
N ASN A 141 -6.58 0.95 22.61
CA ASN A 141 -7.07 -0.23 23.32
C ASN A 141 -5.95 -0.87 24.17
N SER A 142 -6.23 -1.21 25.43
CA SER A 142 -5.20 -1.55 26.43
C SER A 142 -4.87 -3.05 26.54
N ASN A 143 -5.58 -3.96 25.85
CA ASN A 143 -5.50 -5.41 26.10
C ASN A 143 -4.44 -6.14 25.24
N GLU A 144 -3.82 -7.20 25.79
CA GLU A 144 -2.59 -7.85 25.30
C GLU A 144 -2.66 -9.37 25.50
N SER A 145 -2.32 -10.18 24.49
CA SER A 145 -2.07 -11.62 24.69
C SER A 145 -1.13 -12.20 23.64
N ALA A 146 -0.14 -12.99 24.11
CA ALA A 146 0.75 -13.94 23.43
C ALA A 146 1.66 -13.49 22.26
N ASP A 147 1.54 -12.27 21.74
CA ASP A 147 2.31 -11.81 20.55
C ASP A 147 3.81 -11.56 20.78
N GLY A 148 4.26 -11.49 22.04
CA GLY A 148 5.65 -11.22 22.40
C GLY A 148 6.67 -12.29 21.99
N MET A 149 6.24 -13.51 21.63
CA MET A 149 7.13 -14.54 21.10
C MET A 149 7.24 -14.50 19.57
N PHE A 150 6.42 -13.70 18.87
CA PHE A 150 6.44 -13.55 17.41
C PHE A 150 7.43 -12.47 16.93
N GLU A 151 7.65 -11.42 17.73
CA GLU A 151 8.55 -10.30 17.41
C GLU A 151 10.03 -10.71 17.22
N ALA A 152 10.49 -11.77 17.89
CA ALA A 152 11.86 -12.27 17.74
C ALA A 152 12.08 -12.99 16.39
N ILE A 153 11.01 -13.55 15.81
CA ILE A 153 11.01 -14.27 14.53
C ILE A 153 10.79 -13.29 13.36
N GLN A 154 9.93 -12.29 13.56
CA GLN A 154 9.62 -11.23 12.59
C GLN A 154 10.87 -10.42 12.18
N LYS A 155 11.82 -10.24 13.11
CA LYS A 155 13.09 -9.51 12.86
C LYS A 155 14.04 -10.25 11.91
N GLN A 156 14.01 -11.59 11.86
CA GLN A 156 14.83 -12.38 10.94
C GLN A 156 14.18 -12.59 9.56
N LEU A 157 12.84 -12.52 9.46
CA LEU A 157 12.09 -12.58 8.20
C LEU A 157 12.16 -11.29 7.36
N SER A 158 12.70 -10.20 7.91
CA SER A 158 12.81 -8.87 7.29
C SER A 158 13.46 -8.81 5.89
N LYS A 159 14.20 -9.84 5.46
CA LYS A 159 14.71 -9.95 4.07
C LYS A 159 13.69 -10.55 3.08
N ALA A 160 12.86 -11.48 3.53
CA ALA A 160 11.71 -11.98 2.76
C ALA A 160 10.57 -10.96 2.76
N VAL A 161 10.37 -10.29 3.90
CA VAL A 161 9.41 -9.21 4.06
C VAL A 161 9.79 -8.00 3.20
N LYS A 162 11.07 -7.61 3.06
CA LYS A 162 11.47 -6.60 2.05
C LYS A 162 11.14 -6.95 0.60
N CYS A 163 11.13 -8.24 0.27
CA CYS A 163 10.68 -8.71 -1.03
C CYS A 163 9.15 -8.74 -1.13
N LEU A 164 8.39 -8.74 -0.02
CA LEU A 164 6.92 -8.70 0.09
C LEU A 164 6.36 -7.28 0.43
N GLU A 165 7.21 -6.36 0.87
CA GLU A 165 6.96 -4.95 1.25
C GLU A 165 6.96 -4.01 0.03
N GLY A 166 7.33 -4.52 -1.14
CA GLY A 166 7.10 -3.79 -2.37
C GLY A 166 5.59 -3.52 -2.47
N ASN A 167 5.20 -2.25 -2.53
CA ASN A 167 3.80 -1.74 -2.57
C ASN A 167 2.90 -2.33 -3.69
N CYS A 168 3.36 -3.36 -4.40
CA CYS A 168 2.77 -3.88 -5.62
C CYS A 168 2.61 -5.42 -5.62
N ILE A 169 2.87 -6.09 -4.50
CA ILE A 169 2.72 -7.56 -4.40
C ILE A 169 1.30 -7.90 -4.02
N THR A 170 0.74 -8.86 -4.77
CA THR A 170 -0.66 -9.25 -4.66
C THR A 170 -0.77 -10.67 -4.15
N ILE A 171 -1.95 -11.05 -3.66
CA ILE A 171 -2.21 -12.42 -3.22
C ILE A 171 -1.93 -13.46 -4.32
N LEU A 172 -2.02 -13.04 -5.59
CA LEU A 172 -1.73 -13.84 -6.78
C LEU A 172 -0.24 -14.21 -6.93
N ASP A 173 0.65 -13.49 -6.24
CA ASP A 173 2.10 -13.67 -6.35
C ASP A 173 2.69 -14.46 -5.18
N VAL A 174 1.95 -14.58 -4.07
CA VAL A 174 2.46 -15.09 -2.79
C VAL A 174 3.01 -16.51 -2.90
N TYR A 175 2.26 -17.42 -3.51
CA TYR A 175 2.69 -18.81 -3.64
C TYR A 175 4.01 -18.92 -4.41
N GLY A 176 4.10 -18.26 -5.57
CA GLY A 176 5.32 -18.26 -6.38
C GLY A 176 6.52 -17.64 -5.64
N ILE A 177 6.31 -16.58 -4.86
CA ILE A 177 7.37 -15.98 -4.04
C ILE A 177 7.84 -16.97 -2.97
N MET A 178 6.93 -17.63 -2.26
CA MET A 178 7.28 -18.60 -1.23
C MET A 178 8.06 -19.78 -1.81
N VAL A 179 7.62 -20.31 -2.96
CA VAL A 179 8.33 -21.37 -3.69
C VAL A 179 9.75 -20.92 -4.05
N ASN A 180 9.90 -19.72 -4.63
CA ASN A 180 11.21 -19.19 -5.00
C ASN A 180 12.15 -19.01 -3.79
N ILE A 181 11.62 -18.62 -2.63
CA ILE A 181 12.41 -18.51 -1.39
C ILE A 181 12.87 -19.89 -0.93
N ARG A 182 11.96 -20.86 -0.86
CA ARG A 182 12.26 -22.25 -0.46
C ARG A 182 13.31 -22.86 -1.39
N ASP A 183 13.08 -22.79 -2.70
CA ASP A 183 13.94 -23.41 -3.71
C ASP A 183 15.30 -22.70 -3.75
N GLY A 184 15.32 -21.38 -3.63
CA GLY A 184 16.56 -20.62 -3.51
C GLY A 184 17.36 -20.93 -2.23
N LEU A 185 16.73 -21.34 -1.14
CA LEU A 185 17.43 -21.82 0.07
C LEU A 185 17.92 -23.26 -0.12
N ALA A 186 17.09 -24.14 -0.68
CA ALA A 186 17.45 -25.52 -0.97
C ALA A 186 18.64 -25.61 -1.94
N GLN A 187 18.64 -24.81 -3.00
CA GLN A 187 19.74 -24.73 -3.95
C GLN A 187 21.03 -24.23 -3.29
N ARG A 188 20.94 -23.18 -2.46
CA ARG A 188 22.12 -22.69 -1.70
C ARG A 188 22.69 -23.75 -0.76
N LYS A 189 21.84 -24.58 -0.16
CA LYS A 189 22.27 -25.73 0.65
C LYS A 189 22.99 -26.76 -0.22
N GLN A 190 22.43 -27.12 -1.38
CA GLN A 190 23.03 -28.08 -2.30
C GLN A 190 24.39 -27.61 -2.82
N ASP A 191 24.49 -26.32 -3.15
CA ASP A 191 25.70 -25.71 -3.70
C ASP A 191 26.72 -25.30 -2.62
N LEU A 192 26.39 -25.49 -1.33
CA LEU A 192 27.17 -25.01 -0.18
C LEU A 192 27.49 -23.50 -0.29
N PHE A 193 26.53 -22.71 -0.76
CA PHE A 193 26.69 -21.28 -1.05
C PHE A 193 26.10 -20.40 0.05
N TYR A 194 26.95 -19.68 0.78
CA TYR A 194 26.58 -18.84 1.93
C TYR A 194 26.75 -17.33 1.69
N GLY A 195 26.85 -16.95 0.41
CA GLY A 195 27.12 -15.57 -0.03
C GLY A 195 28.57 -15.37 -0.47
N TYR A 196 28.74 -14.58 -1.53
CA TYR A 196 30.05 -14.36 -2.17
C TYR A 196 31.10 -13.78 -1.21
N GLU A 197 30.74 -12.75 -0.44
CA GLU A 197 31.64 -12.14 0.54
C GLU A 197 31.98 -13.09 1.70
N THR A 198 31.01 -13.89 2.14
CA THR A 198 31.22 -14.95 3.15
C THR A 198 32.21 -15.98 2.62
N GLY A 199 32.07 -16.41 1.36
CA GLY A 199 32.99 -17.31 0.68
C GLY A 199 34.41 -16.74 0.53
N LYS A 200 34.55 -15.44 0.30
CA LYS A 200 35.87 -14.78 0.27
C LYS A 200 36.52 -14.76 1.65
N LYS A 201 35.77 -14.41 2.69
CA LYS A 201 36.28 -14.34 4.08
C LYS A 201 36.64 -15.70 4.65
N THR A 202 35.88 -16.74 4.34
CA THR A 202 36.16 -18.11 4.77
C THR A 202 37.45 -18.66 4.16
N LYS A 203 37.77 -18.31 2.90
CA LYS A 203 39.05 -18.67 2.25
C LYS A 203 40.27 -18.00 2.87
N LEU A 204 40.10 -16.88 3.56
CA LEU A 204 41.19 -16.15 4.24
C LEU A 204 41.47 -16.68 5.65
N LEU A 205 40.65 -17.61 6.17
CA LEU A 205 40.86 -18.22 7.47
C LEU A 205 41.95 -19.29 7.37
N SER A 206 42.97 -19.19 8.23
CA SER A 206 44.09 -20.14 8.27
C SER A 206 43.77 -21.45 9.00
N SER A 207 42.66 -21.52 9.74
CA SER A 207 42.24 -22.73 10.50
C SER A 207 41.18 -23.53 9.72
N PRO A 208 41.48 -24.79 9.36
CA PRO A 208 40.50 -25.70 8.77
C PRO A 208 39.36 -26.08 9.71
N GLU A 209 39.60 -26.18 11.03
CA GLU A 209 38.53 -26.50 11.98
C GLU A 209 37.48 -25.39 12.08
N LEU A 210 37.92 -24.13 12.19
CA LEU A 210 37.02 -22.99 12.28
C LEU A 210 36.19 -22.83 10.99
N THR A 211 36.80 -23.07 9.84
CA THR A 211 36.09 -23.05 8.55
C THR A 211 34.99 -24.11 8.50
N ARG A 212 35.29 -25.34 8.94
CA ARG A 212 34.32 -26.42 9.01
C ARG A 212 33.17 -26.11 9.98
N GLU A 213 33.46 -25.54 11.14
CA GLU A 213 32.43 -25.12 12.11
C GLU A 213 31.50 -24.05 11.54
N ILE A 214 32.06 -23.04 10.86
CA ILE A 214 31.29 -22.00 10.17
C ILE A 214 30.36 -22.61 9.10
N HIS A 215 30.87 -23.53 8.29
CA HIS A 215 30.06 -24.22 7.28
C HIS A 215 28.90 -25.02 7.92
N THR A 216 29.16 -25.75 8.99
CA THR A 216 28.13 -26.49 9.73
C THR A 216 27.04 -25.55 10.27
N ASN A 217 27.43 -24.40 10.83
CA ASN A 217 26.48 -23.41 11.34
C ASN A 217 25.61 -22.80 10.23
N PHE A 218 26.19 -22.52 9.06
CA PHE A 218 25.41 -22.04 7.92
C PHE A 218 24.42 -23.08 7.38
N LEU A 219 24.84 -24.34 7.30
CA LEU A 219 23.95 -25.43 6.90
C LEU A 219 22.80 -25.61 7.90
N LEU A 220 23.11 -25.59 9.20
CA LEU A 220 22.11 -25.65 10.25
C LEU A 220 21.11 -24.48 10.18
N PHE A 221 21.60 -23.27 9.87
CA PHE A 221 20.73 -22.12 9.65
C PHE A 221 19.79 -22.32 8.47
N ILE A 222 20.29 -22.78 7.31
CA ILE A 222 19.45 -23.03 6.13
C ILE A 222 18.44 -24.15 6.43
N ASP A 223 18.84 -25.21 7.13
CA ASP A 223 17.94 -26.29 7.53
C ASP A 223 16.82 -25.80 8.42
N LYS A 224 17.13 -24.96 9.42
CA LYS A 224 16.11 -24.36 10.28
C LYS A 224 15.19 -23.40 9.54
N ALA A 225 15.71 -22.65 8.57
CA ALA A 225 14.91 -21.78 7.73
C ALA A 225 13.94 -22.59 6.84
N LEU A 226 14.41 -23.68 6.23
CA LEU A 226 13.57 -24.59 5.43
C LEU A 226 12.52 -25.31 6.29
N GLU A 227 12.90 -25.79 7.47
CA GLU A 227 11.97 -26.38 8.44
C GLU A 227 10.87 -25.39 8.84
N TYR A 228 11.26 -24.14 9.13
CA TYR A 228 10.30 -23.09 9.45
C TYR A 228 9.35 -22.81 8.28
N LEU A 229 9.87 -22.64 7.06
CA LEU A 229 9.03 -22.40 5.88
C LEU A 229 8.03 -23.55 5.66
N ASN A 230 8.48 -24.80 5.70
CA ASN A 230 7.60 -25.97 5.49
C ASN A 230 6.58 -26.16 6.62
N LYS A 231 6.89 -25.67 7.83
CA LYS A 231 5.95 -25.71 8.96
C LYS A 231 4.83 -24.68 8.81
N TRP A 232 5.14 -23.49 8.32
CA TRP A 232 4.22 -22.35 8.32
C TRP A 232 3.59 -22.06 6.95
N PHE A 233 4.06 -22.70 5.89
CA PHE A 233 3.51 -22.56 4.55
C PHE A 233 3.32 -23.93 3.89
N ASP A 234 2.12 -24.15 3.36
CA ASP A 234 1.79 -25.36 2.60
C ASP A 234 2.30 -25.22 1.16
N PHE A 235 3.34 -25.96 0.80
CA PHE A 235 3.89 -25.95 -0.56
C PHE A 235 3.28 -27.00 -1.48
N ASN A 236 2.19 -27.64 -1.09
CA ASN A 236 1.49 -28.56 -1.98
C ASN A 236 0.64 -27.80 -3.00
N ASP A 237 0.36 -28.43 -4.13
CA ASP A 237 -0.50 -27.89 -5.18
C ASP A 237 -1.97 -27.81 -4.76
N THR A 238 -2.32 -28.44 -3.63
CA THR A 238 -3.63 -28.34 -2.97
C THR A 238 -3.81 -27.05 -2.17
N ASN A 239 -2.75 -26.26 -1.96
CA ASN A 239 -2.86 -24.97 -1.31
C ASN A 239 -3.72 -24.03 -2.15
N TRP A 240 -4.72 -23.39 -1.56
CA TRP A 240 -5.62 -22.44 -2.23
C TRP A 240 -4.89 -21.26 -2.91
N LEU A 241 -3.67 -20.92 -2.47
CA LEU A 241 -2.83 -19.90 -3.09
C LEU A 241 -2.18 -20.35 -4.41
N PHE A 242 -1.97 -21.65 -4.61
CA PHE A 242 -1.36 -22.21 -5.82
C PHE A 242 -2.09 -21.79 -7.11
N PRO A 243 -3.40 -22.03 -7.27
CA PRO A 243 -4.11 -21.70 -8.51
C PRO A 243 -4.16 -20.19 -8.79
N LEU A 244 -4.00 -19.33 -7.78
CA LEU A 244 -4.00 -17.87 -7.97
C LEU A 244 -2.83 -17.38 -8.84
N GLY A 245 -1.73 -18.14 -8.87
CA GLY A 245 -0.60 -17.85 -9.75
C GLY A 245 -0.98 -17.88 -11.23
N ASN A 246 -2.01 -18.63 -11.61
CA ASN A 246 -2.42 -18.81 -13.01
C ASN A 246 -3.12 -17.57 -13.60
N ILE A 247 -3.46 -16.59 -12.75
CA ILE A 247 -4.13 -15.34 -13.15
C ILE A 247 -3.27 -14.10 -12.87
N ASN A 248 -1.96 -14.26 -12.66
CA ASN A 248 -1.04 -13.13 -12.46
C ASN A 248 -0.54 -12.49 -13.78
N LEU A 249 -1.07 -12.94 -14.92
CA LEU A 249 -0.75 -12.42 -16.26
C LEU A 249 0.76 -12.52 -16.61
N LYS A 250 1.44 -13.58 -16.14
CA LYS A 250 2.76 -14.00 -16.62
C LYS A 250 2.68 -15.02 -17.77
N SER A 251 1.53 -15.66 -17.91
CA SER A 251 1.18 -16.61 -18.97
C SER A 251 -0.28 -16.41 -19.39
N ASN A 252 -0.74 -17.14 -20.39
CA ASN A 252 -2.15 -17.14 -20.78
C ASN A 252 -3.02 -17.65 -19.63
N VAL A 253 -4.23 -17.12 -19.57
CA VAL A 253 -5.20 -17.49 -18.54
C VAL A 253 -6.20 -18.47 -19.11
N GLU A 254 -6.32 -19.64 -18.49
CA GLU A 254 -7.28 -20.67 -18.91
C GLU A 254 -8.58 -20.56 -18.10
N PHE A 255 -9.70 -20.91 -18.74
CA PHE A 255 -11.02 -20.83 -18.09
C PHE A 255 -11.11 -21.75 -16.87
N ASP A 256 -10.63 -22.99 -16.99
CA ASP A 256 -10.68 -23.98 -15.90
C ASP A 256 -9.91 -23.50 -14.66
N ASN A 257 -8.83 -22.73 -14.85
CA ASN A 257 -8.10 -22.11 -13.74
C ASN A 257 -8.96 -21.11 -12.97
N ILE A 258 -9.76 -20.29 -13.65
CA ILE A 258 -10.65 -19.34 -12.98
C ILE A 258 -11.82 -20.06 -12.32
N VAL A 259 -12.40 -21.08 -12.97
CA VAL A 259 -13.45 -21.93 -12.39
C VAL A 259 -12.98 -22.53 -11.06
N ASN A 260 -11.80 -23.15 -11.06
CA ASN A 260 -11.19 -23.74 -9.87
C ASN A 260 -11.01 -22.70 -8.73
N ILE A 261 -10.60 -21.47 -9.06
CA ILE A 261 -10.48 -20.38 -8.08
C ILE A 261 -11.86 -19.99 -7.51
N ILE A 262 -12.87 -19.83 -8.37
CA ILE A 262 -14.23 -19.46 -7.97
C ILE A 262 -14.83 -20.52 -7.04
N GLU A 263 -14.64 -21.79 -7.35
CA GLU A 263 -15.15 -22.91 -6.56
C GLU A 263 -14.41 -23.05 -5.22
N ASN A 264 -13.07 -23.07 -5.23
CA ASN A 264 -12.27 -23.24 -4.02
C ASN A 264 -12.43 -22.09 -3.01
N LEU A 265 -12.59 -20.86 -3.51
CA LEU A 265 -12.80 -19.67 -2.66
C LEU A 265 -14.28 -19.36 -2.42
N ASN A 266 -15.19 -20.20 -2.94
CA ASN A 266 -16.63 -20.03 -2.81
C ASN A 266 -17.12 -18.63 -3.25
N LEU A 267 -16.60 -18.14 -4.38
CA LEU A 267 -16.89 -16.81 -4.94
C LEU A 267 -18.23 -16.74 -5.70
N GLN A 268 -19.05 -17.80 -5.65
CA GLN A 268 -20.38 -17.83 -6.26
C GLN A 268 -21.28 -16.68 -5.79
N LYS A 269 -21.06 -16.20 -4.56
CA LYS A 269 -21.75 -15.04 -3.97
C LYS A 269 -21.51 -13.72 -4.72
N LEU A 270 -20.50 -13.66 -5.58
CA LEU A 270 -20.19 -12.48 -6.39
C LEU A 270 -21.15 -12.31 -7.60
N ASN A 271 -22.11 -13.22 -7.78
CA ASN A 271 -23.08 -13.22 -8.88
C ASN A 271 -22.37 -13.10 -10.24
N ILE A 272 -21.48 -14.06 -10.48
CA ILE A 272 -20.66 -14.18 -11.69
C ILE A 272 -21.45 -14.97 -12.72
N ASN A 273 -21.60 -14.43 -13.93
CA ASN A 273 -22.13 -15.18 -15.06
C ASN A 273 -20.97 -15.99 -15.69
N MET A 274 -21.03 -17.32 -15.57
CA MET A 274 -19.97 -18.22 -16.04
C MET A 274 -19.87 -18.27 -17.57
N ASP A 275 -21.00 -18.14 -18.29
CA ASP A 275 -21.01 -18.14 -19.75
C ASP A 275 -20.37 -16.87 -20.30
N ASP A 276 -20.73 -15.71 -19.73
CA ASP A 276 -20.10 -14.44 -20.08
C ASP A 276 -18.62 -14.43 -19.68
N LEU A 277 -18.27 -15.01 -18.52
CA LEU A 277 -16.88 -15.14 -18.07
C LEU A 277 -16.03 -15.96 -19.05
N TYR A 278 -16.56 -17.04 -19.63
CA TYR A 278 -15.86 -17.79 -20.67
C TYR A 278 -15.55 -16.90 -21.89
N GLY A 279 -16.53 -16.13 -22.35
CA GLY A 279 -16.36 -15.15 -23.42
C GLY A 279 -15.31 -14.09 -23.08
N GLU A 280 -15.34 -13.57 -21.85
CA GLU A 280 -14.36 -12.63 -21.32
C GLU A 280 -12.94 -13.22 -21.34
N ILE A 281 -12.72 -14.47 -20.93
CA ILE A 281 -11.39 -15.09 -20.97
C ILE A 281 -10.91 -15.33 -22.40
N ALA A 282 -11.79 -15.77 -23.30
CA ALA A 282 -11.46 -15.89 -24.72
C ALA A 282 -11.04 -14.52 -25.31
N LEU A 283 -11.72 -13.45 -24.90
CA LEU A 283 -11.38 -12.07 -25.24
C LEU A 283 -10.18 -11.52 -24.46
N LEU A 284 -9.70 -12.13 -23.38
CA LEU A 284 -8.47 -11.75 -22.69
C LEU A 284 -7.25 -12.32 -23.43
N ASN A 285 -7.37 -13.54 -23.94
CA ASN A 285 -6.29 -14.24 -24.64
C ASN A 285 -6.12 -13.80 -26.11
N LYS A 286 -7.14 -13.19 -26.73
CA LYS A 286 -7.04 -12.57 -28.08
C LYS A 286 -6.17 -11.28 -28.13
N PRO A 287 -6.36 -10.28 -27.25
CA PRO A 287 -5.55 -9.07 -27.16
C PRO A 287 -4.21 -9.31 -26.47
N TYR A 288 -3.88 -10.56 -26.13
CA TYR A 288 -2.59 -10.93 -25.55
C TYR A 288 -1.43 -10.34 -26.38
N ASP A 289 -1.53 -10.37 -27.71
CA ASP A 289 -0.49 -9.83 -28.60
C ASP A 289 -0.41 -8.29 -28.65
N GLN A 290 -1.46 -7.53 -28.30
CA GLN A 290 -1.44 -6.06 -28.38
C GLN A 290 -1.11 -5.40 -27.04
N ILE A 291 -1.56 -5.99 -25.92
CA ILE A 291 -1.35 -5.44 -24.58
C ILE A 291 -0.04 -5.94 -23.99
N TYR A 292 0.28 -7.23 -24.15
CA TYR A 292 1.48 -7.83 -23.57
C TYR A 292 2.75 -7.55 -24.38
N SER A 293 2.59 -7.25 -25.68
CA SER A 293 3.69 -6.77 -26.52
C SER A 293 3.98 -5.28 -26.35
N SER A 294 3.21 -4.56 -25.53
CA SER A 294 3.51 -3.16 -25.24
C SER A 294 4.80 -3.05 -24.42
N GLU A 295 5.65 -2.10 -24.80
CA GLU A 295 6.95 -1.90 -24.17
C GLU A 295 6.80 -1.71 -22.64
N GLY A 296 7.53 -2.52 -21.87
CA GLY A 296 7.51 -2.49 -20.41
C GLY A 296 6.39 -3.29 -19.72
N PHE A 297 5.44 -3.93 -20.44
CA PHE A 297 4.36 -4.70 -19.80
C PHE A 297 4.87 -5.86 -18.94
N ALA A 298 5.91 -6.55 -19.40
CA ALA A 298 6.52 -7.68 -18.68
C ALA A 298 7.12 -7.24 -17.32
N GLU A 299 7.56 -5.99 -17.21
CA GLU A 299 8.17 -5.40 -16.01
C GLU A 299 7.13 -4.87 -15.02
N LEU A 300 5.86 -4.74 -15.44
CA LEU A 300 4.78 -4.29 -14.56
C LEU A 300 4.45 -5.33 -13.49
N PHE A 301 4.08 -4.83 -12.32
CA PHE A 301 3.53 -5.66 -11.27
C PHE A 301 2.12 -6.16 -11.62
N THR A 302 1.71 -7.28 -11.01
CA THR A 302 0.45 -7.97 -11.29
C THR A 302 -0.77 -7.04 -11.23
N ALA A 303 -0.87 -6.19 -10.21
CA ALA A 303 -1.97 -5.22 -10.10
C ALA A 303 -1.99 -4.21 -11.25
N GLN A 304 -0.82 -3.74 -11.71
CA GLN A 304 -0.69 -2.79 -12.81
C GLN A 304 -1.03 -3.45 -14.15
N LYS A 305 -0.68 -4.72 -14.35
CA LYS A 305 -1.10 -5.48 -15.53
C LYS A 305 -2.61 -5.55 -15.63
N TRP A 306 -3.29 -5.93 -14.54
CA TRP A 306 -4.75 -5.94 -14.48
C TRP A 306 -5.36 -4.54 -14.65
N GLN A 307 -4.74 -3.51 -14.09
CA GLN A 307 -5.12 -2.12 -14.30
C GLN A 307 -5.11 -1.74 -15.79
N GLN A 308 -4.08 -2.17 -16.52
CA GLN A 308 -3.99 -1.93 -17.96
C GLN A 308 -5.05 -2.71 -18.74
N VAL A 309 -5.28 -3.98 -18.41
CA VAL A 309 -6.33 -4.79 -19.04
C VAL A 309 -7.70 -4.11 -18.91
N PHE A 310 -8.05 -3.64 -17.72
CA PHE A 310 -9.36 -3.03 -17.48
C PHE A 310 -9.52 -1.59 -18.03
N ASN A 311 -8.43 -0.87 -18.27
CA ASN A 311 -8.49 0.52 -18.75
C ASN A 311 -8.17 0.71 -20.24
N LYS A 312 -7.37 -0.18 -20.84
CA LYS A 312 -6.86 -0.02 -22.21
C LYS A 312 -7.62 -0.85 -23.26
N THR A 313 -8.62 -1.61 -22.85
CA THR A 313 -9.41 -2.43 -23.76
C THR A 313 -10.80 -1.81 -23.96
N ASP A 314 -11.31 -1.93 -25.18
CA ASP A 314 -12.72 -1.63 -25.47
C ASP A 314 -13.66 -2.76 -25.00
N TYR A 315 -13.10 -3.83 -24.44
CA TYR A 315 -13.83 -5.01 -24.00
C TYR A 315 -14.36 -4.86 -22.58
N ASN A 316 -15.56 -5.38 -22.34
CA ASN A 316 -16.18 -5.40 -21.03
C ASN A 316 -15.80 -6.67 -20.27
N PHE A 317 -14.92 -6.55 -19.29
CA PHE A 317 -14.49 -7.66 -18.41
C PHE A 317 -15.24 -7.66 -17.07
N SER A 318 -16.57 -7.55 -17.10
CA SER A 318 -17.35 -7.32 -15.88
C SER A 318 -17.27 -8.46 -14.85
N ASN A 319 -17.27 -9.72 -15.31
CA ASN A 319 -17.23 -10.90 -14.45
C ASN A 319 -15.82 -11.16 -13.95
N LEU A 320 -14.83 -11.05 -14.84
CA LEU A 320 -13.42 -11.16 -14.51
C LEU A 320 -12.99 -10.04 -13.54
N TYR A 321 -13.48 -8.81 -13.75
CA TYR A 321 -13.23 -7.70 -12.83
C TYR A 321 -13.72 -8.01 -11.42
N LYS A 322 -14.89 -8.64 -11.23
CA LYS A 322 -15.37 -9.01 -9.89
C LYS A 322 -14.40 -9.97 -9.19
N VAL A 323 -13.93 -10.99 -9.89
CA VAL A 323 -12.97 -11.97 -9.34
C VAL A 323 -11.65 -11.30 -8.99
N ILE A 324 -11.07 -10.55 -9.94
CA ILE A 324 -9.76 -9.93 -9.77
C ILE A 324 -9.80 -8.82 -8.72
N SER A 325 -10.82 -7.95 -8.74
CA SER A 325 -10.95 -6.87 -7.75
C SER A 325 -11.15 -7.41 -6.33
N PHE A 326 -11.87 -8.53 -6.17
CA PHE A 326 -11.96 -9.23 -4.89
C PHE A 326 -10.58 -9.71 -4.42
N LEU A 327 -9.84 -10.43 -5.26
CA LEU A 327 -8.53 -10.96 -4.91
C LEU A 327 -7.50 -9.84 -4.62
N LEU A 328 -7.49 -8.78 -5.42
CA LEU A 328 -6.60 -7.63 -5.22
C LEU A 328 -6.99 -6.74 -4.03
N SER A 329 -8.21 -6.87 -3.51
CA SER A 329 -8.60 -6.22 -2.25
C SER A 329 -7.99 -6.89 -1.02
N ILE A 330 -7.52 -8.14 -1.15
CA ILE A 330 -6.91 -8.89 -0.05
C ILE A 330 -5.45 -8.43 0.12
N PRO A 331 -5.10 -7.89 1.30
CA PRO A 331 -3.73 -7.50 1.57
C PRO A 331 -2.84 -8.73 1.80
N VAL A 332 -1.62 -8.68 1.28
CA VAL A 332 -0.61 -9.74 1.47
C VAL A 332 0.13 -9.57 2.79
N THR A 333 0.30 -8.32 3.24
CA THR A 333 1.06 -7.98 4.44
C THR A 333 0.39 -6.84 5.20
N SER A 334 0.74 -6.70 6.48
CA SER A 334 0.48 -5.51 7.28
C SER A 334 1.49 -4.38 7.01
N ALA A 335 2.34 -4.47 5.98
CA ALA A 335 3.41 -3.48 5.76
C ALA A 335 2.87 -2.04 5.64
N PHE A 336 1.65 -1.85 5.14
CA PHE A 336 1.05 -0.52 5.11
C PHE A 336 0.74 0.04 6.52
N THR A 337 0.29 -0.79 7.48
CA THR A 337 0.15 -0.35 8.87
C THR A 337 1.51 0.01 9.47
N GLU A 338 2.56 -0.74 9.15
CA GLU A 338 3.93 -0.41 9.58
C GLU A 338 4.45 0.91 8.97
N ILE A 339 4.15 1.20 7.70
CA ILE A 339 4.47 2.50 7.06
C ILE A 339 3.76 3.63 7.80
N VAL A 340 2.47 3.45 8.11
CA VAL A 340 1.69 4.40 8.91
C VAL A 340 2.37 4.64 10.26
N PHE A 341 2.79 3.57 10.96
CA PHE A 341 3.49 3.68 12.24
C PHE A 341 4.84 4.36 12.15
N SER A 342 5.58 4.16 11.06
CA SER A 342 6.85 4.85 10.80
C SER A 342 6.65 6.37 10.67
N VAL A 343 5.63 6.79 9.92
CA VAL A 343 5.26 8.22 9.78
C VAL A 343 4.80 8.78 11.13
N MET A 344 3.99 8.05 11.89
CA MET A 344 3.59 8.45 13.25
C MET A 344 4.79 8.62 14.17
N ASN A 345 5.73 7.67 14.15
CA ASN A 345 6.97 7.73 14.93
C ASN A 345 7.82 8.95 14.57
N SER A 346 7.86 9.34 13.29
CA SER A 346 8.53 10.56 12.84
C SER A 346 7.83 11.81 13.38
N LYS A 347 6.50 11.90 13.31
CA LYS A 347 5.73 13.07 13.81
C LYS A 347 5.66 13.17 15.33
N TRP A 348 5.83 12.06 16.07
CA TRP A 348 5.83 12.04 17.53
C TRP A 348 7.21 12.32 18.15
N ARG A 349 8.31 12.23 17.39
CA ARG A 349 9.65 12.55 17.92
C ARG A 349 9.81 14.06 18.13
N ASP A 350 10.44 14.43 19.24
CA ASP A 350 10.46 15.78 19.82
C ASP A 350 11.16 16.87 18.98
N GLU A 351 11.79 16.52 17.86
CA GLU A 351 12.77 17.40 17.23
C GLU A 351 12.21 18.43 16.25
N THR A 352 10.97 18.30 15.72
CA THR A 352 10.46 19.34 14.77
C THR A 352 8.94 19.51 14.62
N ASN A 353 8.10 18.54 15.00
CA ASN A 353 6.67 18.53 14.59
C ASN A 353 5.70 17.97 15.64
N LYS A 354 5.81 18.38 16.91
CA LYS A 354 4.83 17.96 17.93
C LYS A 354 3.41 18.41 17.54
N ALA A 355 2.60 17.48 17.05
CA ALA A 355 1.15 17.62 17.07
C ALA A 355 0.72 17.54 18.54
N SER A 356 0.03 18.56 19.03
CA SER A 356 -0.55 18.51 20.38
C SER A 356 -1.58 17.39 20.43
N LEU A 357 -1.42 16.47 21.39
CA LEU A 357 -2.34 15.37 21.70
C LEU A 357 -3.73 15.81 22.19
N ASN A 358 -4.09 17.08 22.01
CA ASN A 358 -5.39 17.60 22.43
C ASN A 358 -6.47 17.13 21.45
N ARG A 359 -6.86 15.86 21.56
CA ARG A 359 -8.16 15.40 21.09
C ARG A 359 -9.19 16.13 21.95
N LYS A 360 -9.92 17.09 21.35
CA LYS A 360 -11.16 17.58 21.96
C LYS A 360 -12.07 16.38 22.15
N LYS A 361 -12.54 16.20 23.39
CA LYS A 361 -13.54 15.20 23.78
C LYS A 361 -14.81 15.31 22.94
#